data_AF-A0A1Y6HFH4-F1
#
_entry.id   AF-A0A1Y6HFH4-F1
#
_cell.length_a   1.000
_cell.length_b   1.000
_cell.length_c   1.000
_cell.angle_alpha   90.00
_cell.angle_beta   90.00
_cell.angle_gamma   90.00
#
_symmetry.space_group_name_H-M   'P 1'
#
loop_
_entity.id
_entity.type
_entity.pdbx_description
1 polymer ?
#
loop_
_entity_poly.entity_id
_entity_poly.type
_entity_poly.pdbx_seq_one_letter_code
_entity_poly.pdbx_strand_id
1 'polypeptide(L)'
;MGLCVSKQSVAGSSEPAAYDGEELPRASTVSSFESVMSPQSPYLSALRVSLGTRPDRLRRCGDESLEQHQIQQLAYHMGAYVVGDKVTSPTRLATAGQTVNDVRLILKHGRGNVKADDIPSKGHNGIGSSVAKSAADAHSKLAVGVVMGAAVCDQSAPLCAILHAPHMAVNERSVTAAASVPMKEITDDGNEIPVKAGHIWNELRRGRRDPRSTVVMDAWANGPAVRLKDSAWSGKPAKEGRWSMEKSSAESLKNRIEGLIPLVHPDEDQDIARILKYHQKKPTAWEKYAEPQVISSTFADKVRNVLVHVPESQQRDIASRMIRETYGMNPQSQAHQDAVESVLEAVNQLDSLPRPPVVPPGC
;
A
#
# COMPACT_ATOMS: atom_id res chain seq x y z
N MET A 1 1.67 -20.78 -8.01
CA MET A 1 1.95 -19.47 -8.64
C MET A 1 2.88 -18.72 -7.72
N GLY A 2 4.01 -18.21 -8.23
CA GLY A 2 5.02 -17.56 -7.38
C GLY A 2 4.51 -16.26 -6.78
N LEU A 3 4.52 -16.19 -5.44
CA LEU A 3 4.42 -14.95 -4.67
C LEU A 3 5.77 -14.21 -4.76
N CYS A 4 5.91 -13.03 -4.17
CA CYS A 4 7.25 -12.47 -3.90
C CYS A 4 8.07 -13.53 -3.10
N VAL A 5 9.14 -14.10 -3.70
CA VAL A 5 9.76 -15.37 -3.25
C VAL A 5 10.93 -15.12 -2.28
N SER A 6 11.07 -16.00 -1.28
CA SER A 6 12.27 -16.12 -0.45
C SER A 6 13.08 -17.35 -0.87
N LYS A 7 14.42 -17.26 -0.92
CA LYS A 7 15.28 -18.41 -1.25
C LYS A 7 15.03 -19.58 -0.27
N GLN A 8 14.89 -20.82 -0.76
CA GLN A 8 14.80 -22.00 0.11
C GLN A 8 16.15 -22.25 0.79
N SER A 9 16.18 -22.31 2.12
CA SER A 9 17.36 -22.78 2.88
C SER A 9 17.32 -24.30 3.03
N VAL A 10 18.43 -24.96 2.69
CA VAL A 10 18.61 -26.42 2.81
C VAL A 10 19.46 -26.74 4.05
N ALA A 11 19.22 -27.91 4.66
CA ALA A 11 19.86 -28.49 5.85
C ALA A 11 19.47 -27.83 7.21
N GLY A 12 19.34 -28.58 8.31
CA GLY A 12 19.44 -30.05 8.48
C GLY A 12 18.73 -30.50 9.77
N SER A 13 18.39 -31.78 9.87
CA SER A 13 17.54 -32.35 10.93
C SER A 13 18.30 -32.76 12.20
N SER A 14 17.73 -32.46 13.37
CA SER A 14 17.97 -33.22 14.60
C SER A 14 16.85 -33.00 15.64
N GLU A 15 16.07 -34.03 15.87
CA GLU A 15 15.15 -34.25 17.02
C GLU A 15 15.78 -35.35 17.92
N PRO A 16 15.22 -35.75 19.08
CA PRO A 16 14.19 -35.12 19.93
C PRO A 16 14.56 -35.12 21.44
N ALA A 17 13.67 -34.61 22.30
CA ALA A 17 13.49 -35.08 23.69
C ALA A 17 12.11 -34.66 24.22
N ALA A 18 11.43 -35.56 24.94
CA ALA A 18 10.08 -35.37 25.50
C ALA A 18 10.10 -35.33 27.04
N TYR A 19 9.02 -34.86 27.68
CA TYR A 19 8.64 -35.24 29.06
C TYR A 19 7.13 -35.03 29.31
N ASP A 20 6.50 -36.00 29.98
CA ASP A 20 5.08 -36.04 30.39
C ASP A 20 4.84 -35.46 31.79
N GLY A 21 3.56 -35.23 32.19
CA GLY A 21 3.24 -34.78 33.57
C GLY A 21 1.77 -34.45 33.96
N GLU A 22 0.83 -35.40 33.78
CA GLU A 22 -0.36 -35.71 34.61
C GLU A 22 -1.44 -34.66 35.08
N GLU A 23 -2.54 -35.19 35.66
CA GLU A 23 -3.88 -34.58 35.79
C GLU A 23 -4.28 -33.97 37.16
N LEU A 24 -5.24 -33.03 37.07
CA LEU A 24 -6.42 -32.69 37.92
C LEU A 24 -6.67 -33.36 39.30
N PRO A 25 -7.45 -32.66 40.17
CA PRO A 25 -8.85 -33.09 40.33
C PRO A 25 -9.91 -31.95 40.36
N ARG A 26 -11.17 -32.33 40.08
CA ARG A 26 -12.39 -31.50 40.09
C ARG A 26 -13.06 -31.40 41.48
N ALA A 27 -13.87 -30.36 41.67
CA ALA A 27 -15.07 -30.41 42.53
C ALA A 27 -16.25 -29.65 41.88
N SER A 28 -17.48 -30.14 42.09
CA SER A 28 -18.75 -29.68 41.51
C SER A 28 -19.44 -28.62 42.43
N THR A 29 -20.61 -27.98 42.17
CA THR A 29 -21.78 -28.31 41.32
C THR A 29 -22.69 -27.07 41.13
N VAL A 30 -23.31 -26.92 39.94
CA VAL A 30 -24.68 -26.38 39.60
C VAL A 30 -25.34 -25.43 40.62
N SER A 31 -25.70 -24.17 40.31
CA SER A 31 -26.82 -23.73 39.43
C SER A 31 -26.83 -22.18 39.30
N SER A 32 -27.60 -21.43 38.47
CA SER A 32 -28.73 -21.71 37.54
C SER A 32 -28.72 -20.74 36.33
N PHE A 33 -29.84 -20.67 35.58
CA PHE A 33 -30.19 -19.63 34.59
C PHE A 33 -30.37 -18.22 35.19
N GLU A 34 -29.83 -17.19 34.52
CA GLU A 34 -30.65 -16.06 34.05
C GLU A 34 -29.99 -15.33 32.86
N SER A 35 -30.80 -14.93 31.88
CA SER A 35 -30.35 -14.29 30.64
C SER A 35 -30.37 -12.78 30.77
N VAL A 36 -29.21 -12.15 30.94
CA VAL A 36 -29.05 -10.70 30.76
C VAL A 36 -27.94 -10.42 29.76
N MET A 37 -28.29 -9.66 28.73
CA MET A 37 -27.38 -9.12 27.70
C MET A 37 -26.12 -8.54 28.35
N SER A 38 -24.95 -9.15 28.12
CA SER A 38 -23.69 -8.57 28.59
C SER A 38 -23.43 -7.24 27.88
N PRO A 39 -23.27 -6.12 28.62
CA PRO A 39 -22.78 -4.89 28.02
C PRO A 39 -21.37 -5.13 27.45
N GLN A 40 -21.08 -4.54 26.29
CA GLN A 40 -19.74 -4.59 25.71
C GLN A 40 -18.73 -4.04 26.72
N SER A 41 -17.68 -4.81 27.04
CA SER A 41 -16.67 -4.41 28.02
C SER A 41 -16.09 -3.03 27.69
N PRO A 42 -16.20 -2.02 28.58
CA PRO A 42 -15.72 -0.66 28.31
C PRO A 42 -14.24 -0.59 27.92
N TYR A 43 -13.43 -1.55 28.35
CA TYR A 43 -12.00 -1.64 28.04
C TYR A 43 -11.70 -1.89 26.54
N LEU A 44 -12.58 -2.57 25.80
CA LEU A 44 -12.35 -2.87 24.37
C LEU A 44 -12.72 -1.71 23.44
N SER A 45 -13.51 -0.73 23.91
CA SER A 45 -13.84 0.46 23.12
C SER A 45 -12.71 1.50 23.09
N ALA A 46 -11.75 1.43 24.02
CA ALA A 46 -10.67 2.41 24.17
C ALA A 46 -9.46 2.19 23.24
N LEU A 47 -9.34 1.00 22.61
CA LEU A 47 -8.16 0.58 21.84
C LEU A 47 -8.44 0.35 20.34
N ARG A 48 -9.43 1.05 19.77
CA ARG A 48 -9.70 0.98 18.32
C ARG A 48 -8.68 1.79 17.53
N VAL A 49 -7.74 1.10 16.89
CA VAL A 49 -6.92 1.67 15.81
C VAL A 49 -7.83 2.04 14.65
N SER A 50 -7.61 3.22 14.05
CA SER A 50 -8.35 3.66 12.85
C SER A 50 -7.37 3.82 11.69
N LEU A 51 -7.54 3.00 10.66
CA LEU A 51 -6.66 2.96 9.48
C LEU A 51 -7.14 3.92 8.40
N GLY A 52 -6.18 4.64 7.81
CA GLY A 52 -6.38 5.49 6.64
C GLY A 52 -7.12 6.80 6.92
N THR A 53 -7.11 7.67 5.91
CA THR A 53 -7.80 8.95 5.92
C THR A 53 -9.31 8.72 5.85
N ARG A 54 -10.09 9.45 6.65
CA ARG A 54 -11.56 9.34 6.62
C ARG A 54 -12.13 10.05 5.37
N PRO A 55 -13.30 9.65 4.83
CA PRO A 55 -13.89 10.27 3.64
C PRO A 55 -14.12 11.78 3.72
N ASP A 56 -14.52 12.29 4.88
CA ASP A 56 -14.67 13.72 5.19
C ASP A 56 -13.34 14.48 5.23
N ARG A 57 -12.22 13.76 5.40
CA ARG A 57 -10.85 14.29 5.48
C ARG A 57 -10.03 14.09 4.20
N LEU A 58 -10.65 13.69 3.09
CA LEU A 58 -10.04 13.85 1.76
C LEU A 58 -9.88 15.35 1.48
N ARG A 59 -8.77 15.93 1.94
CA ARG A 59 -8.59 17.38 2.02
C ARG A 59 -8.82 18.00 0.64
N ARG A 60 -9.87 18.82 0.55
CA ARG A 60 -9.84 20.00 -0.31
C ARG A 60 -8.96 21.01 0.41
N CYS A 61 -7.66 20.96 0.17
CA CYS A 61 -6.73 21.95 0.70
C CYS A 61 -7.18 23.32 0.17
N GLY A 62 -7.64 24.19 1.08
CA GLY A 62 -8.07 25.55 0.73
C GLY A 62 -6.85 26.41 0.41
N ASP A 63 -6.29 27.05 1.44
CA ASP A 63 -5.04 27.82 1.32
C ASP A 63 -3.83 27.08 1.96
N GLU A 64 -3.99 25.82 2.37
CA GLU A 64 -2.89 24.96 2.86
C GLU A 64 -2.03 24.43 1.70
N SER A 65 -0.71 24.38 1.88
CA SER A 65 0.22 23.76 0.95
C SER A 65 -0.10 22.29 0.69
N LEU A 66 0.06 21.83 -0.55
CA LEU A 66 -0.19 20.44 -0.92
C LEU A 66 0.90 19.49 -0.42
N GLU A 67 0.50 18.32 0.05
CA GLU A 67 1.39 17.22 0.40
C GLU A 67 1.97 16.56 -0.87
N GLN A 68 3.15 15.92 -0.75
CA GLN A 68 3.91 15.43 -1.90
C GLN A 68 3.12 14.46 -2.80
N HIS A 69 2.29 13.57 -2.24
CA HIS A 69 1.46 12.65 -3.03
C HIS A 69 0.34 13.37 -3.80
N GLN A 70 -0.13 14.52 -3.30
CA GLN A 70 -1.11 15.37 -4.01
C GLN A 70 -0.45 16.02 -5.23
N ILE A 71 0.77 16.55 -5.08
CA ILE A 71 1.60 17.05 -6.19
C ILE A 71 1.84 15.96 -7.24
N GLN A 72 2.24 14.76 -6.82
CA GLN A 72 2.45 13.62 -7.73
C GLN A 72 1.17 13.24 -8.49
N GLN A 73 0.02 13.24 -7.83
CA GLN A 73 -1.26 12.96 -8.47
C GLN A 73 -1.61 14.02 -9.53
N LEU A 74 -1.37 15.30 -9.22
CA LEU A 74 -1.58 16.42 -10.14
C LEU A 74 -0.63 16.35 -11.33
N ALA A 75 0.64 16.00 -11.12
CA ALA A 75 1.61 15.79 -12.19
C ALA A 75 1.13 14.69 -13.15
N TYR A 76 0.63 13.56 -12.63
CA TYR A 76 0.01 12.53 -13.45
C TYR A 76 -1.25 13.02 -14.19
N HIS A 77 -2.13 13.80 -13.55
CA HIS A 77 -3.30 14.39 -14.21
C HIS A 77 -2.92 15.37 -15.32
N MET A 78 -1.90 16.21 -15.10
CA MET A 78 -1.35 17.13 -16.09
C MET A 78 -0.75 16.38 -17.27
N GLY A 79 0.08 15.35 -17.02
CA GLY A 79 0.65 14.51 -18.07
C GLY A 79 -0.43 13.87 -18.94
N ALA A 80 -1.46 13.29 -18.31
CA ALA A 80 -2.61 12.71 -19.01
C ALA A 80 -3.37 13.75 -19.86
N TYR A 81 -3.54 14.98 -19.36
CA TYR A 81 -4.15 16.07 -20.11
C TYR A 81 -3.31 16.49 -21.32
N VAL A 82 -1.99 16.70 -21.13
CA VAL A 82 -1.06 17.16 -22.17
C VAL A 82 -0.97 16.17 -23.34
N VAL A 83 -1.00 14.85 -23.08
CA VAL A 83 -1.01 13.83 -24.15
C VAL A 83 -2.38 13.61 -24.82
N GLY A 84 -3.34 14.52 -24.60
CA GLY A 84 -4.67 14.52 -25.23
C GLY A 84 -5.66 13.52 -24.61
N ASP A 85 -5.39 12.99 -23.42
CA ASP A 85 -6.13 11.87 -22.82
C ASP A 85 -6.61 12.23 -21.41
N LYS A 86 -7.42 13.30 -21.30
CA LYS A 86 -7.89 13.87 -20.02
C LYS A 86 -8.53 12.81 -19.12
N VAL A 87 -8.16 12.86 -17.84
CA VAL A 87 -8.80 12.08 -16.78
C VAL A 87 -10.25 12.56 -16.56
N THR A 88 -11.21 11.66 -16.72
CA THR A 88 -12.66 11.95 -16.57
C THR A 88 -13.18 11.88 -15.13
N SER A 89 -12.34 11.51 -14.17
CA SER A 89 -12.70 11.45 -12.74
C SER A 89 -11.47 11.78 -11.85
N PRO A 90 -10.97 13.03 -11.87
CA PRO A 90 -9.73 13.39 -11.18
C PRO A 90 -9.84 13.20 -9.66
N THR A 91 -10.97 13.54 -9.04
CA THR A 91 -11.20 13.34 -7.60
C THR A 91 -11.09 11.86 -7.18
N ARG A 92 -11.59 10.93 -8.01
CA ARG A 92 -11.50 9.48 -7.77
C ARG A 92 -10.04 9.02 -7.76
N LEU A 93 -9.24 9.52 -8.71
CA LEU A 93 -7.82 9.23 -8.79
C LEU A 93 -7.03 9.85 -7.62
N ALA A 94 -7.33 11.09 -7.24
CA ALA A 94 -6.75 11.72 -6.04
C ALA A 94 -7.10 11.00 -4.73
N THR A 95 -8.32 10.49 -4.63
CA THR A 95 -8.75 9.66 -3.50
C THR A 95 -8.02 8.32 -3.46
N ALA A 96 -7.79 7.70 -4.62
CA ALA A 96 -6.95 6.51 -4.74
C ALA A 96 -5.47 6.81 -4.40
N GLY A 97 -4.95 7.97 -4.81
CA GLY A 97 -3.62 8.45 -4.46
C GLY A 97 -3.44 8.69 -2.96
N GLN A 98 -4.45 9.25 -2.29
CA GLN A 98 -4.48 9.35 -0.83
C GLN A 98 -4.40 7.96 -0.19
N THR A 99 -5.19 6.98 -0.65
CA THR A 99 -5.11 5.61 -0.10
C THR A 99 -3.72 4.98 -0.31
N VAL A 100 -3.09 5.20 -1.46
CA VAL A 100 -1.71 4.74 -1.71
C VAL A 100 -0.72 5.38 -0.73
N ASN A 101 -0.88 6.67 -0.43
CA ASN A 101 -0.09 7.37 0.60
C ASN A 101 -0.36 6.83 2.01
N ASP A 102 -1.62 6.69 2.41
CA ASP A 102 -2.03 6.20 3.73
C ASP A 102 -1.43 4.80 4.02
N VAL A 103 -1.45 3.90 3.03
CA VAL A 103 -0.83 2.56 3.17
C VAL A 103 0.69 2.66 3.31
N ARG A 104 1.36 3.58 2.61
CA ARG A 104 2.81 3.82 2.77
C ARG A 104 3.16 4.40 4.14
N LEU A 105 2.32 5.30 4.68
CA LEU A 105 2.50 5.86 6.03
C LEU A 105 2.26 4.82 7.14
N ILE A 106 1.37 3.87 6.92
CA ILE A 106 1.22 2.71 7.81
C ILE A 106 2.42 1.77 7.69
N LEU A 107 2.85 1.47 6.46
CA LEU A 107 4.03 0.65 6.19
C LEU A 107 5.34 1.46 6.23
N LYS A 108 5.49 2.32 7.25
CA LYS A 108 6.59 3.30 7.40
C LYS A 108 8.00 2.70 7.48
N HIS A 109 8.11 1.40 7.80
CA HIS A 109 9.38 0.68 7.88
C HIS A 109 9.73 -0.10 6.60
N GLY A 110 8.90 -0.01 5.55
CA GLY A 110 9.27 -0.38 4.18
C GLY A 110 8.79 -1.74 3.69
N ARG A 111 9.29 -2.11 2.51
CA ARG A 111 8.60 -3.00 1.55
C ARG A 111 9.11 -4.45 1.49
N GLY A 112 9.84 -4.93 2.49
CA GLY A 112 10.35 -6.31 2.58
C GLY A 112 11.46 -6.67 1.59
N ASN A 113 11.10 -6.75 0.31
CA ASN A 113 11.95 -7.19 -0.79
C ASN A 113 12.48 -6.05 -1.68
N VAL A 114 12.29 -4.77 -1.32
CA VAL A 114 12.89 -3.64 -2.05
C VAL A 114 14.21 -3.23 -1.41
N LYS A 115 15.27 -3.11 -2.22
CA LYS A 115 16.66 -2.94 -1.74
C LYS A 115 16.90 -1.58 -1.07
N ALA A 116 16.35 -0.51 -1.63
CA ALA A 116 16.49 0.85 -1.12
C ALA A 116 15.95 1.02 0.32
N ASP A 117 15.03 0.14 0.74
CA ASP A 117 14.42 0.14 2.06
C ASP A 117 15.34 -0.49 3.15
N ASP A 118 16.38 -1.24 2.77
CA ASP A 118 17.23 -1.98 3.72
C ASP A 118 17.97 -1.05 4.69
N ILE A 119 18.66 -0.03 4.16
CA ILE A 119 19.47 0.89 4.98
C ILE A 119 18.60 1.81 5.85
N PRO A 120 17.58 2.53 5.32
CA PRO A 120 16.76 3.44 6.13
C PRO A 120 15.97 2.73 7.23
N SER A 121 15.50 1.49 6.99
CA SER A 121 14.78 0.69 8.00
C SER A 121 15.70 -0.06 8.97
N LYS A 122 17.03 -0.02 8.79
CA LYS A 122 18.01 -0.89 9.48
C LYS A 122 17.68 -2.38 9.33
N GLY A 123 17.20 -2.79 8.15
CA GLY A 123 16.77 -4.15 7.80
C GLY A 123 15.39 -4.55 8.33
N HIS A 124 14.69 -3.68 9.05
CA HIS A 124 13.36 -3.97 9.59
C HIS A 124 12.31 -4.15 8.49
N ASN A 125 12.50 -3.55 7.31
CA ASN A 125 11.69 -3.82 6.11
C ASN A 125 11.52 -5.34 5.89
N GLY A 126 12.64 -6.07 5.84
CA GLY A 126 12.70 -7.50 5.62
C GLY A 126 12.23 -8.31 6.83
N ILE A 127 12.64 -7.92 8.04
CA ILE A 127 12.27 -8.63 9.28
C ILE A 127 10.75 -8.54 9.50
N GLY A 128 10.19 -7.33 9.58
CA GLY A 128 8.76 -7.10 9.81
C GLY A 128 7.86 -7.73 8.74
N SER A 129 8.26 -7.64 7.46
CA SER A 129 7.56 -8.34 6.37
C SER A 129 7.60 -9.86 6.51
N SER A 130 8.67 -10.43 7.09
CA SER A 130 8.78 -11.87 7.33
C SER A 130 7.86 -12.31 8.47
N VAL A 131 7.78 -11.54 9.56
CA VAL A 131 6.81 -11.76 10.65
C VAL A 131 5.38 -11.70 10.09
N ALA A 132 5.08 -10.66 9.30
CA ALA A 132 3.78 -10.50 8.64
C ALA A 132 3.45 -11.60 7.62
N LYS A 133 4.44 -12.28 7.03
CA LYS A 133 4.22 -13.44 6.13
C LYS A 133 4.05 -14.76 6.89
N SER A 134 4.61 -14.85 8.10
CA SER A 134 4.56 -16.04 8.97
C SER A 134 3.28 -16.16 9.82
N ALA A 135 2.48 -15.09 9.98
CA ALA A 135 1.23 -15.14 10.73
C ALA A 135 0.24 -16.21 10.19
N ALA A 136 -0.61 -16.78 11.06
CA ALA A 136 -1.35 -18.00 10.75
C ALA A 136 -2.33 -17.89 9.57
N ASP A 137 -3.17 -16.85 9.54
CA ASP A 137 -4.21 -16.66 8.53
C ASP A 137 -4.08 -15.34 7.75
N ALA A 138 -4.84 -15.25 6.65
CA ALA A 138 -4.75 -14.14 5.71
C ALA A 138 -5.10 -12.76 6.33
N HIS A 139 -5.97 -12.69 7.34
CA HIS A 139 -6.26 -11.44 8.04
C HIS A 139 -5.15 -11.07 9.03
N SER A 140 -4.66 -12.03 9.80
CA SER A 140 -3.53 -11.81 10.72
C SER A 140 -2.28 -11.36 9.97
N LYS A 141 -2.03 -11.85 8.74
CA LYS A 141 -0.93 -11.34 7.88
C LYS A 141 -1.04 -9.85 7.56
N LEU A 142 -2.25 -9.30 7.45
CA LEU A 142 -2.47 -7.87 7.24
C LEU A 142 -2.30 -7.08 8.54
N ALA A 143 -2.94 -7.53 9.63
CA ALA A 143 -2.84 -6.88 10.94
C ALA A 143 -1.38 -6.83 11.46
N VAL A 144 -0.65 -7.93 11.35
CA VAL A 144 0.78 -7.99 11.69
C VAL A 144 1.63 -7.13 10.76
N GLY A 145 1.30 -7.04 9.46
CA GLY A 145 1.98 -6.12 8.54
C GLY A 145 1.81 -4.64 8.93
N VAL A 146 0.62 -4.27 9.42
CA VAL A 146 0.35 -2.94 9.98
C VAL A 146 1.16 -2.72 11.27
N VAL A 147 1.12 -3.65 12.21
CA VAL A 147 1.86 -3.55 13.48
C VAL A 147 3.38 -3.47 13.26
N MET A 148 3.92 -4.30 12.37
CA MET A 148 5.33 -4.30 12.01
C MET A 148 5.74 -3.09 11.17
N GLY A 149 4.78 -2.29 10.69
CA GLY A 149 4.98 -1.20 9.75
C GLY A 149 5.72 -1.61 8.47
N ALA A 150 5.68 -2.89 8.10
CA ALA A 150 6.45 -3.43 6.98
C ALA A 150 5.74 -4.62 6.34
N ALA A 151 5.65 -4.62 5.01
CA ALA A 151 5.02 -5.69 4.26
C ALA A 151 5.47 -5.75 2.79
N VAL A 152 5.22 -6.89 2.13
CA VAL A 152 5.46 -7.08 0.69
C VAL A 152 4.19 -6.85 -0.15
N CYS A 153 4.33 -6.98 -1.47
CA CYS A 153 3.29 -7.00 -2.50
C CYS A 153 1.95 -7.65 -2.06
N ASP A 154 2.02 -8.81 -1.40
CA ASP A 154 0.85 -9.62 -1.01
C ASP A 154 -0.05 -8.94 0.05
N GLN A 155 0.48 -8.01 0.85
CA GLN A 155 -0.25 -7.31 1.91
C GLN A 155 -0.50 -5.84 1.56
N SER A 156 0.41 -5.17 0.85
CA SER A 156 0.22 -3.77 0.44
C SER A 156 -1.01 -3.60 -0.47
N ALA A 157 -1.22 -4.52 -1.42
CA ALA A 157 -2.37 -4.50 -2.32
C ALA A 157 -3.74 -4.64 -1.60
N PRO A 158 -4.00 -5.66 -0.76
CA PRO A 158 -5.24 -5.71 0.01
C PRO A 158 -5.36 -4.61 1.06
N LEU A 159 -4.27 -4.07 1.63
CA LEU A 159 -4.35 -2.88 2.47
C LEU A 159 -4.89 -1.68 1.66
N CYS A 160 -4.47 -1.48 0.41
CA CYS A 160 -5.09 -0.48 -0.46
C CYS A 160 -6.60 -0.73 -0.65
N ALA A 161 -7.04 -1.98 -0.84
CA ALA A 161 -8.47 -2.29 -0.95
C ALA A 161 -9.28 -1.92 0.30
N ILE A 162 -8.73 -2.28 1.47
CA ILE A 162 -9.36 -2.09 2.79
C ILE A 162 -9.41 -0.62 3.18
N LEU A 163 -8.31 0.11 2.99
CA LEU A 163 -8.26 1.55 3.28
C LEU A 163 -9.08 2.37 2.28
N HIS A 164 -9.21 1.93 1.02
CA HIS A 164 -10.07 2.60 0.06
C HIS A 164 -11.57 2.38 0.33
N ALA A 165 -11.93 1.37 1.12
CA ALA A 165 -13.31 0.93 1.29
C ALA A 165 -14.31 2.06 1.60
N PRO A 166 -14.04 2.97 2.56
CA PRO A 166 -14.98 4.06 2.89
C PRO A 166 -15.19 5.04 1.73
N HIS A 167 -14.20 5.17 0.84
CA HIS A 167 -14.19 6.09 -0.30
C HIS A 167 -14.79 5.50 -1.59
N MET A 168 -14.85 4.17 -1.68
CA MET A 168 -15.33 3.44 -2.85
C MET A 168 -16.78 3.82 -3.19
N ALA A 169 -17.11 3.95 -4.48
CA ALA A 169 -18.49 4.15 -4.92
C ALA A 169 -19.30 2.84 -4.84
N VAL A 170 -20.64 2.95 -4.82
CA VAL A 170 -21.54 1.78 -4.70
C VAL A 170 -21.43 0.80 -5.87
N ASN A 171 -21.00 1.28 -7.05
CA ASN A 171 -20.79 0.49 -8.27
C ASN A 171 -19.30 0.22 -8.56
N GLU A 172 -18.45 0.33 -7.54
CA GLU A 172 -17.02 0.05 -7.64
C GLU A 172 -16.65 -1.19 -6.82
N ARG A 173 -15.76 -1.98 -7.43
CA ARG A 173 -15.17 -3.17 -6.83
C ARG A 173 -13.66 -2.96 -6.71
N SER A 174 -13.10 -3.28 -5.56
CA SER A 174 -11.65 -3.34 -5.37
C SER A 174 -11.16 -4.76 -5.62
N VAL A 175 -10.22 -4.92 -6.53
CA VAL A 175 -9.72 -6.23 -6.99
C VAL A 175 -8.20 -6.25 -6.89
N THR A 176 -7.65 -7.09 -6.01
CA THR A 176 -6.23 -7.43 -6.10
C THR A 176 -5.97 -8.14 -7.42
N ALA A 177 -4.91 -7.75 -8.11
CA ALA A 177 -4.56 -8.22 -9.43
C ALA A 177 -3.11 -8.74 -9.38
N ALA A 178 -2.90 -9.96 -9.87
CA ALA A 178 -1.60 -10.63 -9.80
C ALA A 178 -1.11 -11.04 -11.19
N ALA A 179 0.17 -10.76 -11.48
CA ALA A 179 0.83 -11.16 -12.72
C ALA A 179 2.33 -11.36 -12.53
N SER A 180 2.98 -11.97 -13.53
CA SER A 180 4.43 -11.87 -13.67
C SER A 180 4.77 -10.61 -14.45
N VAL A 181 5.52 -9.70 -13.84
CA VAL A 181 5.89 -8.38 -14.38
C VAL A 181 7.41 -8.26 -14.55
N PRO A 182 7.91 -7.43 -15.47
CA PRO A 182 9.33 -7.09 -15.52
C PRO A 182 9.72 -6.35 -14.23
N MET A 183 10.82 -6.75 -13.62
CA MET A 183 11.47 -6.05 -12.51
C MET A 183 12.98 -6.05 -12.72
N LYS A 184 13.70 -5.35 -11.84
CA LYS A 184 15.15 -5.51 -11.69
C LYS A 184 15.43 -6.12 -10.32
N GLU A 185 16.09 -7.26 -10.29
CA GLU A 185 16.69 -7.81 -9.07
C GLU A 185 18.00 -7.06 -8.79
N ILE A 186 18.33 -6.84 -7.51
CA ILE A 186 19.63 -6.35 -7.06
C ILE A 186 20.36 -7.52 -6.43
N THR A 187 21.49 -7.92 -7.01
CA THR A 187 22.32 -9.00 -6.45
C THR A 187 23.00 -8.58 -5.14
N ASP A 188 23.57 -9.55 -4.43
CA ASP A 188 24.37 -9.28 -3.22
C ASP A 188 25.57 -8.37 -3.52
N ASP A 189 26.15 -8.46 -4.73
CA ASP A 189 27.20 -7.56 -5.26
C ASP A 189 26.70 -6.17 -5.72
N GLY A 190 25.39 -5.91 -5.63
CA GLY A 190 24.77 -4.64 -5.99
C GLY A 190 24.43 -4.45 -7.47
N ASN A 191 24.56 -5.47 -8.31
CA ASN A 191 24.25 -5.38 -9.75
C ASN A 191 22.74 -5.44 -10.00
N GLU A 192 22.24 -4.61 -10.93
CA GLU A 192 20.85 -4.70 -11.41
C GLU A 192 20.70 -5.76 -12.52
N ILE A 193 19.84 -6.76 -12.31
CA ILE A 193 19.55 -7.81 -13.30
C ILE A 193 18.06 -7.75 -13.70
N PRO A 194 17.72 -7.62 -15.00
CA PRO A 194 16.33 -7.70 -15.46
C PRO A 194 15.74 -9.10 -15.26
N VAL A 195 14.62 -9.18 -14.52
CA VAL A 195 13.93 -10.44 -14.19
C VAL A 195 12.43 -10.35 -14.44
N LYS A 196 11.74 -11.49 -14.37
CA LYS A 196 10.27 -11.58 -14.37
C LYS A 196 9.78 -12.11 -13.03
N ALA A 197 9.35 -11.22 -12.15
CA ALA A 197 8.91 -11.55 -10.80
C ALA A 197 7.38 -11.59 -10.68
N GLY A 198 6.86 -12.29 -9.68
CA GLY A 198 5.45 -12.22 -9.31
C GLY A 198 5.16 -10.92 -8.58
N HIS A 199 4.14 -10.17 -9.03
CA HIS A 199 3.68 -8.94 -8.37
C HIS A 199 2.18 -8.97 -8.14
N ILE A 200 1.75 -8.27 -7.08
CA ILE A 200 0.35 -8.04 -6.73
C ILE A 200 0.15 -6.55 -6.46
N TRP A 201 -0.81 -5.96 -7.14
CA TRP A 201 -1.30 -4.59 -6.93
C TRP A 201 -2.82 -4.61 -6.72
N ASN A 202 -3.43 -3.47 -6.40
CA ASN A 202 -4.89 -3.36 -6.32
C ASN A 202 -5.46 -2.55 -7.49
N GLU A 203 -6.65 -2.93 -7.96
CA GLU A 203 -7.37 -2.28 -9.03
C GLU A 203 -8.78 -1.87 -8.57
N LEU A 204 -9.10 -0.58 -8.68
CA LEU A 204 -10.44 -0.06 -8.48
C LEU A 204 -11.18 -0.03 -9.82
N ARG A 205 -12.20 -0.89 -9.96
CA ARG A 205 -12.91 -1.13 -11.24
C ARG A 205 -14.37 -0.70 -11.17
N ARG A 206 -14.91 -0.23 -12.30
CA ARG A 206 -16.35 -0.03 -12.52
C ARG A 206 -16.82 -1.07 -13.53
N GLY A 207 -17.30 -2.21 -13.05
CA GLY A 207 -17.60 -3.37 -13.89
C GLY A 207 -16.34 -4.13 -14.35
N ARG A 208 -16.18 -4.36 -15.66
CA ARG A 208 -15.06 -5.10 -16.23
C ARG A 208 -13.73 -4.33 -16.12
N ARG A 209 -12.60 -5.06 -16.21
CA ARG A 209 -11.23 -4.48 -16.23
C ARG A 209 -10.96 -3.72 -17.54
N ASP A 210 -11.46 -2.49 -17.65
CA ASP A 210 -11.15 -1.56 -18.74
C ASP A 210 -9.85 -0.79 -18.45
N PRO A 211 -8.83 -0.81 -19.33
CA PRO A 211 -7.60 -0.04 -19.18
C PRO A 211 -7.77 1.48 -19.03
N ARG A 212 -8.86 2.08 -19.54
CA ARG A 212 -9.11 3.53 -19.50
C ARG A 212 -9.74 4.00 -18.19
N SER A 213 -10.56 3.19 -17.52
CA SER A 213 -11.26 3.56 -16.28
C SER A 213 -10.80 2.79 -15.04
N THR A 214 -10.13 1.64 -15.18
CA THR A 214 -9.53 0.93 -14.04
C THR A 214 -8.41 1.77 -13.45
N VAL A 215 -8.43 2.00 -12.13
CA VAL A 215 -7.37 2.71 -11.41
C VAL A 215 -6.51 1.71 -10.65
N VAL A 216 -5.21 1.77 -10.86
CA VAL A 216 -4.18 1.02 -10.16
C VAL A 216 -3.81 1.76 -8.89
N MET A 217 -3.91 1.07 -7.75
CA MET A 217 -3.39 1.48 -6.45
C MET A 217 -2.27 0.50 -6.07
N ASP A 218 -1.05 1.00 -6.03
CA ASP A 218 0.15 0.21 -5.73
C ASP A 218 1.02 0.96 -4.73
N ALA A 219 0.84 0.64 -3.44
CA ALA A 219 1.64 1.20 -2.36
C ALA A 219 3.05 0.59 -2.26
N TRP A 220 3.34 -0.50 -2.98
CA TRP A 220 4.66 -1.13 -3.01
C TRP A 220 5.54 -0.52 -4.10
N ALA A 221 5.00 -0.23 -5.29
CA ALA A 221 5.69 0.62 -6.26
C ALA A 221 5.79 2.08 -5.78
N ASN A 222 6.60 2.88 -6.48
CA ASN A 222 6.72 4.33 -6.35
C ASN A 222 5.72 5.06 -7.27
N GLY A 223 5.44 6.35 -7.02
CA GLY A 223 4.47 7.17 -7.76
C GLY A 223 3.03 7.15 -7.22
N PRO A 224 2.08 7.85 -7.87
CA PRO A 224 0.68 8.04 -7.43
C PRO A 224 -0.26 6.92 -7.91
N ALA A 225 -1.57 7.02 -7.62
CA ALA A 225 -2.56 6.15 -8.26
C ALA A 225 -2.78 6.58 -9.73
N VAL A 226 -2.90 5.61 -10.64
CA VAL A 226 -2.93 5.87 -12.10
C VAL A 226 -3.97 5.02 -12.83
N ARG A 227 -4.34 5.37 -14.06
CA ARG A 227 -5.14 4.49 -14.92
C ARG A 227 -4.31 3.29 -15.36
N LEU A 228 -4.95 2.12 -15.44
CA LEU A 228 -4.29 0.87 -15.79
C LEU A 228 -3.51 0.94 -17.12
N LYS A 229 -4.02 1.63 -18.14
CA LYS A 229 -3.30 1.78 -19.43
C LYS A 229 -1.99 2.56 -19.33
N ASP A 230 -1.89 3.49 -18.37
CA ASP A 230 -0.73 4.38 -18.21
C ASP A 230 0.31 3.75 -17.26
N SER A 231 -0.06 2.66 -16.57
CA SER A 231 0.78 1.97 -15.60
C SER A 231 1.76 0.98 -16.22
N ALA A 232 2.84 0.68 -15.50
CA ALA A 232 3.79 -0.39 -15.85
C ALA A 232 3.14 -1.79 -15.91
N TRP A 233 1.93 -1.95 -15.35
CA TRP A 233 1.17 -3.21 -15.28
C TRP A 233 0.16 -3.38 -16.43
N SER A 234 -0.01 -2.34 -17.27
CA SER A 234 -0.95 -2.26 -18.39
C SER A 234 -0.98 -3.51 -19.29
N GLY A 235 0.19 -3.91 -19.79
CA GLY A 235 0.35 -4.94 -20.82
C GLY A 235 0.30 -6.40 -20.34
N LYS A 236 -0.17 -6.68 -19.11
CA LYS A 236 -0.19 -8.05 -18.56
C LYS A 236 -1.60 -8.59 -18.34
N PRO A 237 -1.89 -9.85 -18.76
CA PRO A 237 -3.06 -10.58 -18.29
C PRO A 237 -2.91 -10.85 -16.79
N ALA A 238 -3.55 -10.01 -15.97
CA ALA A 238 -3.57 -10.17 -14.52
C ALA A 238 -4.72 -11.09 -14.12
N LYS A 239 -4.43 -12.01 -13.21
CA LYS A 239 -5.45 -12.85 -12.56
C LYS A 239 -6.06 -12.08 -11.39
N GLU A 240 -7.36 -12.25 -11.16
CA GLU A 240 -7.97 -11.75 -9.92
C GLU A 240 -7.38 -12.52 -8.74
N GLY A 241 -6.89 -11.76 -7.76
CA GLY A 241 -6.36 -12.26 -6.51
C GLY A 241 -7.48 -12.57 -5.52
N ARG A 242 -7.09 -13.22 -4.41
CA ARG A 242 -8.00 -13.68 -3.36
C ARG A 242 -8.81 -12.55 -2.72
N TRP A 243 -8.27 -11.32 -2.73
CA TRP A 243 -8.91 -10.14 -2.17
C TRP A 243 -9.61 -9.35 -3.27
N SER A 244 -10.86 -9.70 -3.54
CA SER A 244 -11.70 -9.04 -4.54
C SER A 244 -13.07 -8.77 -3.92
N MET A 245 -13.38 -7.51 -3.64
CA MET A 245 -14.39 -7.11 -2.67
C MET A 245 -15.17 -5.86 -3.12
N GLU A 246 -16.49 -5.89 -2.90
CA GLU A 246 -17.36 -4.72 -2.96
C GLU A 246 -17.19 -3.88 -1.68
N LYS A 247 -17.68 -2.64 -1.69
CA LYS A 247 -17.57 -1.68 -0.58
C LYS A 247 -17.86 -2.27 0.80
N SER A 248 -19.04 -2.85 1.02
CA SER A 248 -19.47 -3.33 2.34
C SER A 248 -18.61 -4.47 2.87
N SER A 249 -18.13 -5.36 2.00
CA SER A 249 -17.18 -6.42 2.37
C SER A 249 -15.81 -5.84 2.76
N ALA A 250 -15.36 -4.80 2.05
CA ALA A 250 -14.11 -4.11 2.33
C ALA A 250 -14.17 -3.31 3.65
N GLU A 251 -15.29 -2.65 3.95
CA GLU A 251 -15.54 -1.95 5.22
C GLU A 251 -15.65 -2.92 6.40
N SER A 252 -16.35 -4.04 6.22
CA SER A 252 -16.41 -5.13 7.22
C SER A 252 -15.01 -5.68 7.53
N LEU A 253 -14.20 -5.89 6.49
CA LEU A 253 -12.81 -6.33 6.64
C LEU A 253 -11.94 -5.26 7.32
N LYS A 254 -12.11 -3.96 7.02
CA LYS A 254 -11.43 -2.86 7.70
C LYS A 254 -11.65 -2.92 9.21
N ASN A 255 -12.91 -2.98 9.64
CA ASN A 255 -13.28 -3.11 11.05
C ASN A 255 -12.67 -4.36 11.71
N ARG A 256 -12.58 -5.49 10.97
CA ARG A 256 -11.95 -6.72 11.46
C ARG A 256 -10.44 -6.58 11.64
N ILE A 257 -9.72 -5.98 10.68
CA ILE A 257 -8.27 -5.75 10.82
C ILE A 257 -7.99 -4.76 11.95
N GLU A 258 -8.78 -3.69 12.07
CA GLU A 258 -8.68 -2.71 13.17
C GLU A 258 -8.85 -3.35 14.56
N GLY A 259 -9.77 -4.32 14.70
CA GLY A 259 -9.93 -5.10 15.93
C GLY A 259 -8.82 -6.13 16.19
N LEU A 260 -8.10 -6.58 15.16
CA LEU A 260 -6.99 -7.54 15.29
C LEU A 260 -5.66 -6.86 15.66
N ILE A 261 -5.41 -5.64 15.18
CA ILE A 261 -4.13 -4.93 15.39
C ILE A 261 -3.65 -4.92 16.85
N PRO A 262 -4.43 -4.53 17.87
CA PRO A 262 -3.96 -4.55 19.25
C PRO A 262 -3.70 -5.97 19.76
N LEU A 263 -4.40 -6.99 19.23
CA LEU A 263 -4.29 -8.38 19.67
C LEU A 263 -3.08 -9.13 19.08
N VAL A 264 -2.50 -8.62 17.98
CA VAL A 264 -1.33 -9.23 17.32
C VAL A 264 -0.04 -8.42 17.52
N HIS A 265 -0.03 -7.52 18.52
CA HIS A 265 1.17 -6.78 18.89
C HIS A 265 2.20 -7.71 19.56
N PRO A 266 3.51 -7.63 19.28
CA PRO A 266 4.52 -8.47 19.94
C PRO A 266 4.58 -8.36 21.47
N ASP A 267 3.98 -7.33 22.05
CA ASP A 267 3.89 -7.16 23.51
C ASP A 267 2.70 -7.94 24.11
N GLU A 268 1.69 -8.25 23.30
CA GLU A 268 0.45 -8.94 23.69
C GLU A 268 0.42 -10.40 23.17
N ASP A 269 0.95 -10.64 21.96
CA ASP A 269 0.99 -11.93 21.27
C ASP A 269 2.39 -12.56 21.36
N GLN A 270 2.52 -13.58 22.22
CA GLN A 270 3.77 -14.29 22.45
C GLN A 270 4.26 -15.09 21.23
N ASP A 271 3.37 -15.51 20.32
CA ASP A 271 3.75 -16.23 19.10
C ASP A 271 4.37 -15.26 18.09
N ILE A 272 3.76 -14.10 17.89
CA ILE A 272 4.31 -13.01 17.08
C ILE A 272 5.62 -12.50 17.68
N ALA A 273 5.73 -12.37 19.01
CA ALA A 273 6.98 -12.03 19.69
C ALA A 273 8.09 -13.06 19.43
N ARG A 274 7.76 -14.36 19.43
CA ARG A 274 8.70 -15.46 19.13
C ARG A 274 9.16 -15.44 17.68
N ILE A 275 8.22 -15.20 16.74
CA ILE A 275 8.51 -15.08 15.30
C ILE A 275 9.38 -13.85 15.01
N LEU A 276 9.12 -12.71 15.67
CA LEU A 276 9.96 -11.51 15.57
C LEU A 276 11.38 -11.79 16.08
N LYS A 277 11.53 -12.38 17.26
CA LYS A 277 12.85 -12.78 17.82
C LYS A 277 13.59 -13.78 16.92
N TYR A 278 12.87 -14.67 16.24
CA TYR A 278 13.47 -15.58 15.25
C TYR A 278 14.02 -14.80 14.04
N HIS A 279 13.21 -13.96 13.39
CA HIS A 279 13.63 -13.22 12.19
C HIS A 279 14.66 -12.11 12.49
N GLN A 280 14.73 -11.60 13.73
CA GLN A 280 15.83 -10.74 14.18
C GLN A 280 17.17 -11.48 14.23
N LYS A 281 17.19 -12.75 14.67
CA LYS A 281 18.40 -13.59 14.73
C LYS A 281 18.75 -14.21 13.37
N LYS A 282 17.75 -14.52 12.55
CA LYS A 282 17.90 -15.14 11.24
C LYS A 282 16.99 -14.43 10.21
N PRO A 283 17.39 -13.25 9.70
CA PRO A 283 16.63 -12.53 8.70
C PRO A 283 16.38 -13.38 7.45
N THR A 284 15.19 -13.25 6.86
CA THR A 284 14.83 -13.98 5.64
C THR A 284 15.65 -13.47 4.45
N ALA A 285 16.29 -14.40 3.72
CA ALA A 285 16.97 -14.13 2.46
C ALA A 285 15.95 -13.92 1.32
N TRP A 286 15.37 -12.72 1.29
CA TRP A 286 14.54 -12.23 0.19
C TRP A 286 15.38 -12.02 -1.07
N GLU A 287 14.83 -12.37 -2.24
CA GLU A 287 15.23 -11.70 -3.49
C GLU A 287 15.02 -10.20 -3.30
N LYS A 288 16.01 -9.37 -3.64
CA LYS A 288 15.93 -7.92 -3.48
C LYS A 288 15.70 -7.27 -4.84
N TYR A 289 14.82 -6.29 -4.88
CA TYR A 289 14.42 -5.61 -6.11
C TYR A 289 14.77 -4.13 -6.07
N ALA A 290 15.05 -3.54 -7.24
CA ALA A 290 15.12 -2.10 -7.41
C ALA A 290 13.74 -1.47 -7.14
N GLU A 291 13.69 -0.16 -6.89
CA GLU A 291 12.42 0.54 -6.70
C GLU A 291 11.62 0.60 -8.00
N PRO A 292 10.46 -0.09 -8.11
CA PRO A 292 9.67 -0.08 -9.32
C PRO A 292 8.74 1.12 -9.34
N GLN A 293 8.39 1.56 -10.54
CA GLN A 293 7.57 2.75 -10.76
C GLN A 293 6.20 2.33 -11.28
N VAL A 294 5.13 2.85 -10.68
CA VAL A 294 3.77 2.48 -11.07
C VAL A 294 3.40 3.06 -12.43
N ILE A 295 3.93 4.23 -12.78
CA ILE A 295 3.82 4.84 -14.11
C ILE A 295 4.76 4.11 -15.08
N SER A 296 4.26 3.77 -16.27
CA SER A 296 5.11 3.20 -17.32
C SER A 296 6.07 4.25 -17.89
N SER A 297 7.33 3.86 -18.14
CA SER A 297 8.30 4.72 -18.83
C SER A 297 7.77 5.20 -20.18
N THR A 298 7.10 4.33 -20.95
CA THR A 298 6.46 4.70 -22.23
C THR A 298 5.43 5.83 -22.09
N PHE A 299 4.68 5.89 -20.99
CA PHE A 299 3.78 7.01 -20.72
C PHE A 299 4.55 8.28 -20.32
N ALA A 300 5.54 8.16 -19.43
CA ALA A 300 6.39 9.29 -19.01
C ALA A 300 7.16 9.91 -20.20
N ASP A 301 7.78 9.09 -21.05
CA ASP A 301 8.44 9.49 -22.29
C ASP A 301 7.47 10.26 -23.21
N LYS A 302 6.25 9.73 -23.40
CA LYS A 302 5.21 10.40 -24.21
C LYS A 302 4.83 11.76 -23.62
N VAL A 303 4.69 11.85 -22.29
CA VAL A 303 4.41 13.12 -21.61
C VAL A 303 5.55 14.11 -21.84
N ARG A 304 6.80 13.73 -21.55
CA ARG A 304 7.99 14.58 -21.74
C ARG A 304 8.11 15.10 -23.18
N ASN A 305 7.93 14.21 -24.16
CA ASN A 305 8.02 14.54 -25.59
C ASN A 305 6.93 15.50 -26.09
N VAL A 306 5.73 15.50 -25.48
CA VAL A 306 4.69 16.48 -25.82
C VAL A 306 4.85 17.76 -25.01
N LEU A 307 5.20 17.66 -23.73
CA LEU A 307 5.32 18.79 -22.80
C LEU A 307 6.38 19.80 -23.26
N VAL A 308 7.51 19.33 -23.81
CA VAL A 308 8.57 20.19 -24.36
C VAL A 308 8.15 21.01 -25.60
N HIS A 309 6.94 20.81 -26.12
CA HIS A 309 6.34 21.64 -27.18
C HIS A 309 5.17 22.51 -26.69
N VAL A 310 4.82 22.44 -25.40
CA VAL A 310 3.81 23.30 -24.78
C VAL A 310 4.50 24.54 -24.20
N PRO A 311 4.13 25.78 -24.58
CA PRO A 311 4.67 27.00 -23.99
C PRO A 311 4.53 27.02 -22.47
N GLU A 312 5.56 27.51 -21.76
CA GLU A 312 5.60 27.49 -20.29
C GLU A 312 4.36 28.11 -19.64
N SER A 313 3.91 29.27 -20.13
CA SER A 313 2.67 29.92 -19.69
C SER A 313 1.44 28.98 -19.77
N GLN A 314 1.34 28.20 -20.85
CA GLN A 314 0.28 27.21 -21.02
C GLN A 314 0.47 26.00 -20.10
N GLN A 315 1.70 25.59 -19.79
CA GLN A 315 1.95 24.55 -18.79
C GLN A 315 1.48 25.00 -17.40
N ARG A 316 1.84 26.22 -16.99
CA ARG A 316 1.41 26.85 -15.73
C ARG A 316 -0.12 26.94 -15.64
N ASP A 317 -0.79 27.36 -16.72
CA ASP A 317 -2.26 27.40 -16.81
C ASP A 317 -2.91 26.03 -16.65
N ILE A 318 -2.31 24.96 -17.21
CA ILE A 318 -2.80 23.59 -17.05
C ILE A 318 -2.62 23.12 -15.60
N ALA A 319 -1.42 23.28 -15.02
CA ALA A 319 -1.14 22.90 -13.63
C ALA A 319 -2.09 23.63 -12.64
N SER A 320 -2.16 24.96 -12.76
CA SER A 320 -3.06 25.84 -11.99
C SER A 320 -4.53 25.41 -12.08
N ARG A 321 -4.98 25.04 -13.28
CA ARG A 321 -6.34 24.50 -13.49
C ARG A 321 -6.55 23.15 -12.80
N MET A 322 -5.60 22.22 -12.90
CA MET A 322 -5.72 20.90 -12.26
C MET A 322 -5.72 21.00 -10.72
N ILE A 323 -4.91 21.88 -10.15
CA ILE A 323 -4.88 22.19 -8.71
C ILE A 323 -6.26 22.67 -8.26
N ARG A 324 -6.82 23.69 -8.94
CA ARG A 324 -8.15 24.24 -8.64
C ARG A 324 -9.29 23.23 -8.85
N GLU A 325 -9.26 22.45 -9.94
CA GLU A 325 -10.28 21.43 -10.24
C GLU A 325 -10.24 20.25 -9.23
N THR A 326 -9.07 19.92 -8.67
CA THR A 326 -8.90 18.73 -7.82
C THR A 326 -9.02 19.05 -6.32
N TYR A 327 -8.36 20.12 -5.86
CA TYR A 327 -8.23 20.46 -4.44
C TYR A 327 -8.98 21.73 -4.04
N GLY A 328 -9.31 22.61 -5.00
CA GLY A 328 -10.09 23.82 -4.73
C GLY A 328 -9.27 25.03 -4.26
N MET A 329 -7.95 24.99 -4.39
CA MET A 329 -7.07 26.07 -3.94
C MET A 329 -7.33 27.39 -4.66
N ASN A 330 -7.09 28.49 -3.95
CA ASN A 330 -7.18 29.85 -4.48
C ASN A 330 -5.97 30.18 -5.39
N PRO A 331 -6.17 30.49 -6.69
CA PRO A 331 -5.06 30.80 -7.59
C PRO A 331 -4.20 32.01 -7.21
N GLN A 332 -4.70 32.87 -6.32
CA GLN A 332 -3.98 34.05 -5.83
C GLN A 332 -3.15 33.78 -4.56
N SER A 333 -3.20 32.58 -3.97
CA SER A 333 -2.41 32.25 -2.78
C SER A 333 -0.98 31.82 -3.15
N GLN A 334 -0.01 32.12 -2.28
CA GLN A 334 1.37 31.68 -2.46
C GLN A 334 1.46 30.14 -2.53
N ALA A 335 0.72 29.45 -1.66
CA ALA A 335 0.66 27.98 -1.63
C ALA A 335 0.19 27.38 -2.97
N HIS A 336 -0.69 28.05 -3.72
CA HIS A 336 -1.09 27.63 -5.06
C HIS A 336 0.03 27.84 -6.09
N GLN A 337 0.76 28.95 -6.01
CA GLN A 337 1.88 29.22 -6.91
C GLN A 337 3.04 28.23 -6.67
N ASP A 338 3.40 27.97 -5.42
CA ASP A 338 4.40 26.96 -5.03
C ASP A 338 3.98 25.56 -5.49
N ALA A 339 2.69 25.24 -5.40
CA ALA A 339 2.13 23.99 -5.91
C ALA A 339 2.18 23.89 -7.44
N VAL A 340 2.02 25.00 -8.18
CA VAL A 340 2.21 25.01 -9.64
C VAL A 340 3.65 24.62 -9.99
N GLU A 341 4.66 25.24 -9.38
CA GLU A 341 6.07 24.87 -9.66
C GLU A 341 6.35 23.41 -9.33
N SER A 342 5.89 22.96 -8.16
CA SER A 342 6.07 21.57 -7.70
C SER A 342 5.43 20.55 -8.65
N VAL A 343 4.29 20.88 -9.26
CA VAL A 343 3.63 20.05 -10.28
C VAL A 343 4.39 20.05 -11.60
N LEU A 344 4.97 21.20 -12.00
CA LEU A 344 5.77 21.33 -13.22
C LEU A 344 7.10 20.57 -13.12
N GLU A 345 7.75 20.56 -11.96
CA GLU A 345 8.91 19.72 -11.71
C GLU A 345 8.53 18.23 -11.77
N ALA A 346 7.49 17.83 -11.03
CA ALA A 346 7.07 16.44 -10.95
C ALA A 346 6.57 15.84 -12.29
N VAL A 347 5.90 16.62 -13.15
CA VAL A 347 5.41 16.12 -14.46
C VAL A 347 6.56 15.86 -15.46
N ASN A 348 7.73 16.46 -15.25
CA ASN A 348 8.94 16.14 -16.01
C ASN A 348 9.64 14.86 -15.50
N GLN A 349 9.18 14.28 -14.39
CA GLN A 349 9.83 13.18 -13.67
C GLN A 349 8.83 12.04 -13.32
N LEU A 350 7.81 11.83 -14.17
CA LEU A 350 6.72 10.88 -13.89
C LEU A 350 7.16 9.42 -13.67
N ASP A 351 8.28 9.01 -14.27
CA ASP A 351 8.92 7.70 -14.12
C ASP A 351 10.00 7.66 -13.03
N SER A 352 10.14 8.71 -12.22
CA SER A 352 11.05 8.75 -11.05
C SER A 352 10.42 9.39 -9.80
N LEU A 353 9.09 9.50 -9.75
CA LEU A 353 8.38 10.09 -8.61
C LEU A 353 8.67 9.31 -7.31
N PRO A 354 9.15 9.96 -6.24
CA PRO A 354 9.49 9.28 -5.01
C PRO A 354 8.24 8.85 -4.22
N ARG A 355 8.45 8.34 -3.02
CA ARG A 355 7.40 8.05 -2.03
C ARG A 355 7.85 8.59 -0.67
N PRO A 356 7.00 8.61 0.37
CA PRO A 356 7.42 8.98 1.72
C PRO A 356 8.66 8.18 2.18
N PRO A 357 9.63 8.81 2.87
CA PRO A 357 10.81 8.13 3.38
C PRO A 357 10.47 6.97 4.32
N VAL A 358 11.30 5.92 4.28
CA VAL A 358 11.25 4.82 5.25
C VAL A 358 12.05 5.19 6.49
N VAL A 359 11.51 4.88 7.67
CA VAL A 359 12.14 5.14 8.97
C VAL A 359 12.50 3.82 9.67
N PRO A 360 13.49 3.82 10.59
CA PRO A 360 13.79 2.64 11.41
C PRO A 360 12.69 2.40 12.47
N PRO A 361 12.61 1.18 13.04
CA PRO A 361 11.72 0.89 14.16
C PRO A 361 12.12 1.72 15.40
N GLY A 362 11.12 2.15 16.18
CA GLY A 362 11.31 2.99 17.37
C GLY A 362 11.33 4.51 17.11
N CYS A 363 11.00 4.96 15.89
CA CYS A 363 10.74 6.35 15.52
C CYS A 363 9.26 6.59 15.22
#